data_AF-A0A2C9KV13-F1
#
_entry.id   AF-A0A2C9KV13-F1
#
_cell.length_a   1.000
_cell.length_b   1.000
_cell.length_c   1.000
_cell.angle_alpha   90.00
_cell.angle_beta   90.00
_cell.angle_gamma   90.00
#
_symmetry.space_group_name_H-M   'P 1'
#
loop_
_entity.id
_entity.type
_entity.pdbx_description
1 polymer ?
#
loop_
_entity_poly.entity_id
_entity_poly.type
_entity_poly.pdbx_seq_one_letter_code
_entity_poly.pdbx_strand_id
1 'polypeptide(L)'
;MQRAVGKYKDLSLRVFDWPGFCLGNNQQNRDASLISCQYNLLVRYSENVCVILVVVKFGYDITQEVINFFDSIKSKLNQNIFKDFGILIMTRDVLQQNTEEAMSFQDWLQRQEGCLKEFLTEFNGRALLFDNISKDADVQKKQLDDLKSMIDKMILFKTFVSNP
;
A
#
# COMPACT_ATOMS: atom_id res chain seq x y z
N MET A 1 0.76 19.86 0.48
CA MET A 1 0.92 18.41 0.65
C MET A 1 -0.40 17.82 1.14
N GLN A 2 -1.30 17.69 0.18
CA GLN A 2 -2.59 17.01 0.16
C GLN A 2 -2.92 17.10 -1.34
N ARG A 3 -2.95 15.98 -2.04
CA ARG A 3 -3.09 15.99 -3.50
C ARG A 3 -4.55 16.06 -3.90
N ALA A 4 -5.43 15.39 -3.16
CA ALA A 4 -6.85 15.36 -3.43
C ALA A 4 -7.68 15.15 -2.16
N VAL A 5 -8.91 15.67 -2.18
CA VAL A 5 -9.99 15.23 -1.30
C VAL A 5 -11.06 14.61 -2.18
N GLY A 6 -11.53 13.44 -1.80
CA GLY A 6 -12.62 12.75 -2.47
C GLY A 6 -13.64 12.24 -1.47
N LYS A 7 -14.81 11.90 -1.97
CA LYS A 7 -15.78 11.09 -1.24
C LYS A 7 -16.03 9.82 -2.05
N TYR A 8 -16.03 8.68 -1.37
CA TYR A 8 -16.41 7.41 -1.97
C TYR A 8 -17.33 6.70 -1.00
N LYS A 9 -18.62 6.60 -1.37
CA LYS A 9 -19.69 6.18 -0.45
C LYS A 9 -19.66 7.03 0.83
N ASP A 10 -19.54 6.40 1.98
CA ASP A 10 -19.44 6.96 3.33
C ASP A 10 -18.02 7.39 3.72
N LEU A 11 -17.00 7.10 2.90
CA LEU A 11 -15.61 7.47 3.18
C LEU A 11 -15.27 8.86 2.66
N SER A 12 -14.69 9.69 3.53
CA SER A 12 -13.98 10.90 3.13
C SER A 12 -12.50 10.57 2.97
N LEU A 13 -12.02 10.61 1.72
CA LEU A 13 -10.66 10.25 1.36
C LEU A 13 -9.82 11.52 1.27
N ARG A 14 -8.72 11.56 2.02
CA ARG A 14 -7.68 12.57 1.85
C ARG A 14 -6.43 11.87 1.36
N VAL A 15 -6.06 12.12 0.11
CA VAL A 15 -4.92 11.46 -0.53
C VAL A 15 -3.70 12.36 -0.42
N PHE A 16 -2.68 11.83 0.21
CA PHE A 16 -1.35 12.44 0.28
C PHE A 16 -0.45 11.65 -0.63
N ASP A 17 -0.10 12.25 -1.75
CA ASP A 17 0.82 11.63 -2.69
C ASP A 17 2.25 12.00 -2.33
N TRP A 18 3.12 11.00 -2.37
CA TRP A 18 4.52 11.15 -2.07
C TRP A 18 5.34 11.19 -3.36
N PRO A 19 6.39 12.01 -3.45
CA PRO A 19 7.36 11.85 -4.53
C PRO A 19 7.85 10.40 -4.60
N GLY A 20 7.99 9.89 -5.83
CA GLY A 20 8.57 8.57 -6.06
C GLY A 20 9.98 8.50 -5.48
N PHE A 21 10.29 7.37 -4.86
CA PHE A 21 11.59 7.13 -4.24
C PHE A 21 12.52 6.46 -5.22
N CYS A 22 13.75 6.98 -5.31
CA CYS A 22 14.80 6.39 -6.12
C CYS A 22 15.69 5.56 -5.19
N LEU A 23 15.75 4.26 -5.41
CA LEU A 23 16.51 3.37 -4.56
C LEU A 23 18.00 3.44 -4.92
N GLY A 24 18.79 3.87 -3.94
CA GLY A 24 20.25 3.86 -3.91
C GLY A 24 20.73 4.23 -2.51
N ASN A 25 21.85 3.67 -2.04
CA ASN A 25 22.24 3.70 -0.61
C ASN A 25 22.20 5.10 0.04
N ASN A 26 22.66 6.15 -0.65
CA ASN A 26 22.62 7.52 -0.12
C ASN A 26 21.24 8.18 -0.23
N GLN A 27 20.37 7.72 -1.12
CA GLN A 27 19.03 8.25 -1.33
C GLN A 27 18.00 7.60 -0.39
N GLN A 28 18.12 6.29 -0.12
CA GLN A 28 17.24 5.56 0.81
C GLN A 28 17.13 6.25 2.18
N ASN A 29 18.25 6.67 2.75
CA ASN A 29 18.26 7.35 4.04
C ASN A 29 17.59 8.73 4.00
N ARG A 30 17.80 9.50 2.92
CA ARG A 30 17.17 10.81 2.73
C ARG A 30 15.66 10.64 2.56
N ASP A 31 15.25 9.71 1.70
CA ASP A 31 13.86 9.41 1.41
C ASP A 31 13.12 8.94 2.65
N ALA A 32 13.70 8.02 3.45
CA ALA A 32 13.12 7.58 4.71
C ALA A 32 13.00 8.73 5.74
N SER A 33 13.94 9.67 5.76
CA SER A 33 13.84 10.86 6.64
C SER A 33 12.73 11.81 6.18
N LEU A 34 12.59 12.03 4.86
CA LEU A 34 11.49 12.81 4.30
C LEU A 34 10.14 12.15 4.59
N ILE A 35 10.07 10.82 4.50
CA ILE A 35 8.92 10.00 4.89
C ILE A 35 8.53 10.29 6.34
N SER A 36 9.52 10.25 7.22
CA SER A 36 9.31 10.46 8.66
C SER A 36 8.79 11.85 8.98
N CYS A 37 9.38 12.89 8.38
CA CYS A 37 8.97 14.28 8.60
C CYS A 37 7.52 14.53 8.23
N GLN A 38 7.10 14.06 7.05
CA GLN A 38 5.73 14.28 6.60
C GLN A 38 4.74 13.31 7.26
N TYR A 39 5.14 12.09 7.64
CA TYR A 39 4.28 11.22 8.46
C TYR A 39 3.98 11.88 9.80
N ASN A 40 4.98 12.49 10.45
CA ASN A 40 4.76 13.26 11.67
C ASN A 40 3.82 14.46 11.45
N LEU A 41 3.83 15.08 10.26
CA LEU A 41 2.82 16.07 9.89
C LEU A 41 1.45 15.40 9.78
N LEU A 42 1.32 14.26 9.09
CA LEU A 42 0.05 13.54 8.94
C LEU A 42 -0.56 13.15 10.29
N VAL A 43 0.23 12.58 11.19
CA VAL A 43 -0.21 12.21 12.56
C VAL A 43 -0.71 13.42 13.32
N ARG A 44 -0.03 14.57 13.21
CA ARG A 44 -0.46 15.83 13.84
C ARG A 44 -1.76 16.39 13.27
N TYR A 45 -2.08 16.07 12.02
CA TYR A 45 -3.32 16.49 11.36
C TYR A 45 -4.44 15.45 11.43
N SER A 46 -4.19 14.23 11.90
CA SER A 46 -5.16 13.15 11.88
C SER A 46 -5.70 12.83 13.27
N GLU A 47 -6.95 13.24 13.53
CA GLU A 47 -7.80 12.64 14.59
C GLU A 47 -8.45 11.31 14.14
N ASN A 48 -8.16 10.86 12.91
CA ASN A 48 -8.84 9.76 12.21
C ASN A 48 -7.88 8.69 11.70
N VAL A 49 -8.44 7.55 11.27
CA VAL A 49 -7.69 6.40 10.76
C VAL A 49 -6.88 6.76 9.51
N CYS A 50 -5.56 6.56 9.57
CA CYS A 50 -4.66 6.66 8.44
C CYS A 50 -4.42 5.25 7.85
N VAL A 51 -4.60 5.08 6.54
CA VAL A 51 -4.19 3.86 5.82
C VAL A 51 -3.07 4.24 4.87
N ILE A 52 -2.02 3.43 4.84
CA ILE A 52 -0.85 3.62 4.00
C ILE A 52 -0.99 2.70 2.79
N LEU A 53 -1.14 3.28 1.60
CA LEU A 53 -1.13 2.53 0.35
C LEU A 53 0.29 2.49 -0.17
N VAL A 54 0.86 1.29 -0.25
CA VAL A 54 2.16 1.08 -0.86
C VAL A 54 1.91 0.59 -2.28
N VAL A 55 2.28 1.39 -3.27
CA VAL A 55 2.02 1.08 -4.68
C VAL A 55 3.28 0.54 -5.34
N VAL A 56 3.20 -0.68 -5.88
CA VAL A 56 4.29 -1.33 -6.64
C VAL A 56 3.76 -1.83 -7.98
N LYS A 57 4.65 -2.05 -8.95
CA LYS A 57 4.26 -2.66 -10.22
C LYS A 57 4.01 -4.15 -10.02
N PHE A 58 2.92 -4.67 -10.60
CA PHE A 58 2.70 -6.11 -10.69
C PHE A 58 3.84 -6.77 -11.49
N GLY A 59 4.15 -8.04 -11.22
CA GLY A 59 5.19 -8.79 -11.93
C GLY A 59 6.63 -8.22 -11.83
N TYR A 60 6.86 -7.19 -11.01
CA TYR A 60 8.20 -6.65 -10.78
C TYR A 60 8.84 -7.32 -9.57
N ASP A 61 10.12 -7.67 -9.69
CA ASP A 61 10.86 -8.27 -8.59
C ASP A 61 11.03 -7.27 -7.44
N ILE A 62 10.52 -7.64 -6.27
CA ILE A 62 10.86 -6.94 -5.03
C ILE A 62 12.28 -7.33 -4.66
N THR A 63 13.21 -6.39 -4.79
CA THR A 63 14.62 -6.61 -4.48
C THR A 63 14.92 -6.37 -3.00
N GLN A 64 16.09 -6.82 -2.54
CA GLN A 64 16.57 -6.53 -1.18
C GLN A 64 16.70 -5.02 -0.92
N GLU A 65 16.98 -4.21 -1.95
CA GLU A 65 17.04 -2.75 -1.81
C GLU A 65 15.67 -2.15 -1.45
N VAL A 66 14.59 -2.70 -2.01
CA VAL A 66 13.22 -2.32 -1.64
C VAL A 66 12.98 -2.69 -0.19
N ILE A 67 13.28 -3.92 0.22
CA ILE A 67 13.11 -4.37 1.62
C ILE A 67 13.88 -3.46 2.59
N ASN A 68 15.15 -3.20 2.33
CA ASN A 68 16.01 -2.35 3.16
C ASN A 68 15.47 -0.92 3.27
N PHE A 69 14.87 -0.40 2.19
CA PHE A 69 14.22 0.90 2.21
C PHE A 69 12.99 0.90 3.13
N PHE A 70 12.12 -0.11 3.05
CA PHE A 70 10.97 -0.24 3.94
C PHE A 70 11.40 -0.47 5.41
N ASP A 71 12.47 -1.21 5.66
CA ASP A 71 13.07 -1.36 6.99
C ASP A 71 13.59 -0.01 7.54
N SER A 72 14.16 0.82 6.67
CA SER A 72 14.59 2.18 7.03
C SER A 72 13.41 3.08 7.40
N ILE A 73 12.24 2.87 6.80
CA ILE A 73 11.00 3.59 7.18
C ILE A 73 10.48 3.06 8.53
N LYS A 74 10.38 1.73 8.67
CA LYS A 74 9.93 1.06 9.89
C LYS A 74 10.72 1.51 11.12
N SER A 75 12.05 1.56 11.00
CA SER A 75 12.94 1.97 12.09
C SER A 75 12.77 3.43 12.55
N LYS A 76 12.32 4.33 11.67
CA LYS A 76 12.10 5.75 11.99
C LYS A 76 10.70 6.06 12.49
N LEU A 77 9.72 5.24 12.12
CA LEU A 77 8.31 5.47 12.42
C LEU A 77 7.79 4.50 13.49
N ASN A 78 7.51 3.27 13.09
CA ASN A 78 7.08 2.17 13.93
C ASN A 78 7.39 0.88 13.17
N GLN A 79 7.98 -0.11 13.85
CA GLN A 79 8.33 -1.40 13.27
C GLN A 79 7.13 -2.13 12.66
N ASN A 80 5.92 -1.91 13.20
CA ASN A 80 4.69 -2.52 12.70
C ASN A 80 3.86 -1.60 11.81
N ILE A 81 4.40 -0.45 11.33
CA ILE A 81 3.60 0.55 10.63
C ILE A 81 2.86 -0.02 9.41
N PHE A 82 3.51 -0.85 8.60
CA PHE A 82 2.88 -1.49 7.44
C PHE A 82 1.94 -2.63 7.85
N LYS A 83 2.26 -3.32 8.95
CA LYS A 83 1.42 -4.39 9.51
C LYS A 83 0.13 -3.87 10.11
N ASP A 84 0.15 -2.66 10.66
CA ASP A 84 -0.99 -2.05 11.34
C ASP A 84 -1.81 -1.15 10.41
N PHE A 85 -1.17 -0.51 9.43
CA PHE A 85 -1.80 0.53 8.61
C PHE A 85 -1.61 0.34 7.10
N GLY A 86 -0.77 -0.61 6.66
CA GLY A 86 -0.42 -0.78 5.24
C GLY A 86 -1.36 -1.67 4.45
N ILE A 87 -1.60 -1.30 3.19
CA ILE A 87 -2.16 -2.15 2.14
C ILE A 87 -1.21 -2.08 0.93
N LEU A 88 -0.83 -3.23 0.39
CA LEU A 88 -0.04 -3.31 -0.83
C LEU A 88 -0.96 -3.22 -2.07
N ILE A 89 -0.72 -2.25 -2.92
CA ILE A 89 -1.40 -2.10 -4.22
C ILE A 89 -0.41 -2.48 -5.30
N MET A 90 -0.70 -3.55 -6.03
CA MET A 90 0.03 -3.91 -7.24
C MET A 90 -0.70 -3.33 -8.44
N THR A 91 0.00 -2.65 -9.34
CA THR A 91 -0.60 -2.08 -10.56
C THR A 91 -0.15 -2.83 -11.79
N ARG A 92 -1.10 -3.29 -12.63
CA ARG A 92 -0.76 -3.79 -13.97
C ARG A 92 -0.33 -2.63 -14.86
N ASP A 93 0.67 -2.88 -15.71
CA ASP A 93 0.95 -2.03 -16.85
C ASP A 93 0.41 -2.65 -18.15
N VAL A 94 0.47 -1.87 -19.24
CA VAL A 94 -0.04 -2.28 -20.56
C VAL A 94 0.71 -3.52 -21.08
N LEU A 95 1.94 -3.76 -20.62
CA LEU A 95 2.80 -4.84 -21.09
C LEU A 95 2.45 -6.19 -20.42
N GLN A 96 1.80 -6.17 -19.26
CA GLN A 96 1.50 -7.35 -18.46
C GLN A 96 0.04 -7.85 -18.56
N GLN A 97 -0.78 -7.26 -19.43
CA GLN A 97 -2.16 -7.73 -19.63
C GLN A 97 -2.25 -9.14 -20.26
N ASN A 98 -1.16 -9.65 -20.85
CA ASN A 98 -1.20 -10.84 -21.70
C ASN A 98 -0.61 -12.13 -21.08
N THR A 99 -0.13 -12.14 -19.84
CA THR A 99 0.79 -13.21 -19.40
C THR A 99 0.25 -14.28 -18.45
N GLU A 100 -0.92 -14.13 -17.81
CA GLU A 100 -1.36 -15.13 -16.81
C GLU A 100 -2.90 -15.25 -16.72
N GLU A 101 -3.58 -15.49 -17.84
CA GLU A 101 -5.06 -15.51 -17.90
C GLU A 101 -5.73 -16.67 -17.14
N ALA A 102 -4.99 -17.63 -16.60
CA ALA A 102 -5.57 -18.81 -15.93
C ALA A 102 -5.53 -18.76 -14.39
N MET A 103 -4.82 -17.82 -13.77
CA MET A 103 -4.60 -17.80 -12.32
C MET A 103 -5.20 -16.56 -11.67
N SER A 104 -5.88 -16.74 -10.54
CA SER A 104 -6.36 -15.58 -9.77
C SER A 104 -5.19 -14.84 -9.12
N PHE A 105 -5.33 -13.53 -8.90
CA PHE A 105 -4.31 -12.74 -8.20
C PHE A 105 -3.98 -13.28 -6.81
N GLN A 106 -4.97 -13.82 -6.10
CA GLN A 106 -4.76 -14.42 -4.78
C GLN A 106 -3.94 -15.70 -4.86
N ASP A 107 -4.19 -16.56 -5.85
CA ASP A 107 -3.39 -17.76 -6.08
C ASP A 107 -1.96 -17.40 -6.49
N TRP A 108 -1.80 -16.34 -7.29
CA TRP A 108 -0.48 -15.83 -7.66
C TRP A 108 0.30 -15.38 -6.42
N LEU A 109 -0.32 -14.61 -5.52
CA LEU A 109 0.31 -14.18 -4.26
C LEU A 109 0.76 -15.37 -3.39
N GLN A 110 -0.05 -16.42 -3.31
CA GLN A 110 0.27 -17.62 -2.51
C GLN A 110 1.47 -18.40 -3.05
N ARG A 111 1.75 -18.30 -4.35
CA ARG A 111 2.89 -18.96 -5.01
C ARG A 111 4.17 -18.16 -4.95
N GLN A 112 4.14 -16.92 -4.47
CA GLN A 112 5.34 -16.10 -4.38
C GLN A 112 6.30 -16.62 -3.31
N GLU A 113 7.58 -16.54 -3.61
CA GLU A 113 8.68 -16.92 -2.72
C GLU A 113 9.69 -15.77 -2.56
N GLY A 114 10.70 -15.96 -1.71
CA GLY A 114 11.76 -14.98 -1.49
C GLY A 114 11.28 -13.61 -1.00
N CYS A 115 11.92 -12.56 -1.51
CA CYS A 115 11.73 -11.19 -1.05
C CYS A 115 10.28 -10.68 -1.17
N LEU A 116 9.54 -11.09 -2.22
CA LEU A 116 8.14 -10.68 -2.35
C LEU A 116 7.25 -11.35 -1.29
N LYS A 117 7.48 -12.62 -0.95
CA LYS A 117 6.76 -13.31 0.12
C LYS A 117 7.00 -12.62 1.46
N GLU A 118 8.26 -12.33 1.79
CA GLU A 118 8.63 -11.58 2.99
C GLU A 118 7.94 -10.22 3.02
N PHE A 119 7.99 -9.50 1.90
CA PHE A 119 7.36 -8.20 1.78
C PHE A 119 5.83 -8.27 2.00
N LEU A 120 5.15 -9.31 1.51
CA LEU A 120 3.71 -9.52 1.74
C LEU A 120 3.37 -9.75 3.23
N THR A 121 4.25 -10.39 4.00
CA THR A 121 4.01 -10.61 5.44
C THR A 121 3.96 -9.31 6.22
N GLU A 122 4.69 -8.27 5.78
CA GLU A 122 4.68 -6.94 6.38
C GLU A 122 3.30 -6.27 6.28
N PHE A 123 2.45 -6.71 5.36
CA PHE A 123 1.10 -6.18 5.17
C PHE A 123 0.01 -7.13 5.71
N ASN A 124 0.36 -8.19 6.47
CA ASN A 124 -0.56 -9.28 6.85
C ASN A 124 -1.28 -9.89 5.63
N GLY A 125 -0.62 -9.97 4.48
CA GLY A 125 -1.22 -10.45 3.24
C GLY A 125 -2.28 -9.51 2.63
N ARG A 126 -2.43 -8.28 3.13
CA ARG A 126 -3.33 -7.28 2.54
C ARG A 126 -2.72 -6.74 1.24
N ALA A 127 -3.09 -7.37 0.12
CA ALA A 127 -2.67 -6.96 -1.21
C ALA A 127 -3.87 -6.92 -2.18
N LEU A 128 -3.90 -5.90 -3.05
CA LEU A 128 -4.91 -5.73 -4.09
C LEU A 128 -4.24 -5.46 -5.44
N LEU A 129 -4.92 -5.86 -6.52
CA LEU A 129 -4.48 -5.62 -7.89
C LEU A 129 -5.33 -4.53 -8.53
N PHE A 130 -4.67 -3.46 -8.98
CA PHE A 130 -5.29 -2.33 -9.64
C PHE A 130 -4.91 -2.32 -11.13
N ASP A 131 -5.93 -2.21 -11.96
CA ASP A 131 -5.81 -1.98 -13.40
C ASP A 131 -6.16 -0.53 -13.66
N ASN A 132 -5.13 0.32 -13.61
CA ASN A 132 -5.26 1.76 -13.82
C ASN A 132 -5.41 2.13 -15.31
N ILE A 133 -5.36 1.16 -16.21
CA ILE A 133 -5.48 1.35 -17.67
C ILE A 133 -6.91 1.09 -18.10
N SER A 134 -7.58 0.14 -17.46
CA SER A 134 -8.98 -0.17 -17.73
C SER A 134 -9.85 1.09 -17.67
N LYS A 135 -10.61 1.32 -18.74
CA LYS A 135 -11.64 2.36 -18.83
C LYS A 135 -13.03 1.84 -18.45
N ASP A 136 -13.11 0.56 -18.09
CA ASP A 136 -14.34 -0.09 -17.68
C ASP A 136 -14.71 0.40 -16.27
N ALA A 137 -15.87 1.07 -16.19
CA ALA A 137 -16.37 1.64 -14.94
C ALA A 137 -16.67 0.55 -13.88
N ASP A 138 -17.06 -0.65 -14.29
CA ASP A 138 -17.35 -1.75 -13.37
C ASP A 138 -16.06 -2.32 -12.78
N VAL A 139 -14.99 -2.41 -13.59
CA VAL A 139 -13.66 -2.81 -13.11
C VAL A 139 -13.12 -1.81 -12.09
N GLN A 140 -13.18 -0.51 -12.41
CA GLN A 140 -12.72 0.55 -11.50
C GLN A 140 -13.55 0.59 -10.22
N LYS A 141 -14.88 0.45 -10.34
CA LYS A 141 -15.78 0.42 -9.18
C LYS A 141 -15.47 -0.77 -8.29
N LYS A 142 -15.28 -1.96 -8.86
CA LYS A 142 -14.91 -3.17 -8.11
C LYS A 142 -13.61 -2.99 -7.35
N GLN A 143 -12.58 -2.42 -7.97
CA GLN A 143 -11.28 -2.15 -7.32
C GLN A 143 -11.41 -1.20 -6.13
N LEU A 144 -12.22 -0.14 -6.27
CA LEU A 144 -12.52 0.77 -5.17
C LEU A 144 -13.35 0.11 -4.06
N ASP A 145 -14.29 -0.76 -4.41
CA ASP A 145 -15.09 -1.53 -3.46
C ASP A 145 -14.23 -2.53 -2.68
N ASP A 146 -13.29 -3.21 -3.33
CA ASP A 146 -12.34 -4.12 -2.70
C ASP A 146 -11.40 -3.37 -1.74
N LEU A 147 -10.91 -2.19 -2.15
CA LEU A 147 -10.11 -1.32 -1.30
C LEU A 147 -10.90 -0.84 -0.08
N LYS A 148 -12.14 -0.38 -0.27
CA LYS A 148 -13.02 0.01 0.84
C LYS A 148 -13.23 -1.15 1.81
N SER A 149 -13.57 -2.33 1.31
CA SER A 149 -13.79 -3.53 2.14
C SER A 149 -12.56 -3.87 2.98
N MET A 150 -11.35 -3.72 2.42
CA MET A 150 -10.10 -3.92 3.15
C MET A 150 -9.91 -2.87 4.26
N ILE A 151 -10.17 -1.59 3.95
CA ILE A 151 -10.07 -0.49 4.92
C ILE A 151 -11.08 -0.67 6.06
N ASP A 152 -12.34 -0.99 5.75
CA ASP A 152 -13.39 -1.22 6.74
C ASP A 152 -12.98 -2.33 7.72
N LYS A 153 -12.42 -3.45 7.23
CA LYS A 153 -11.89 -4.53 8.07
C LYS A 153 -10.77 -4.06 8.99
N MET A 154 -9.86 -3.21 8.49
CA MET A 154 -8.78 -2.65 9.29
C MET A 154 -9.27 -1.70 10.38
N ILE A 155 -10.31 -0.90 10.09
CA ILE A 155 -10.94 0.01 11.05
C ILE A 155 -11.62 -0.80 12.15
N LEU A 156 -12.47 -1.77 11.76
CA LEU A 156 -13.21 -2.62 12.70
C LEU A 156 -12.26 -3.32 13.68
N PHE A 157 -11.18 -3.93 13.17
CA PHE A 157 -10.21 -4.62 14.02
C PHE A 157 -9.59 -3.69 15.08
N LYS A 158 -9.31 -2.42 14.74
CA LYS A 158 -8.79 -1.45 15.71
C LYS A 158 -9.80 -1.06 16.77
N THR A 159 -11.05 -0.83 16.39
CA THR A 159 -12.11 -0.47 17.34
C THR A 159 -12.35 -1.58 18.38
N PHE A 160 -12.22 -2.86 17.99
CA PHE A 160 -12.33 -3.98 18.94
C PHE A 160 -11.11 -4.13 19.87
N VAL A 161 -9.90 -3.80 19.41
CA VAL A 161 -8.67 -3.91 20.23
C VAL A 161 -8.47 -2.71 21.15
N SER A 162 -9.01 -1.53 20.80
CA SER A 162 -8.90 -0.30 21.60
C SER A 162 -9.95 -0.13 22.70
N ASN A 163 -10.85 -1.11 22.89
CA ASN A 163 -11.78 -1.19 24.03
C ASN A 163 -11.41 -2.37 24.97
N PRO A 164 -10.36 -2.25 25.80
CA PRO A 164 -10.21 -3.05 27.02
C PRO A 164 -11.00 -2.45 28.20
#